data_AF-A0A3D2QCP1-F1
#
_entry.id   AF-A0A3D2QCP1-F1
#
_cell.length_a   1.000
_cell.length_b   1.000
_cell.length_c   1.000
_cell.angle_alpha   90.00
_cell.angle_beta   90.00
_cell.angle_gamma   90.00
#
_symmetry.space_group_name_H-M   'P 1'
#
loop_
_entity.id
_entity.type
_entity.pdbx_description
1 polymer ?
#
loop_
_entity_poly.entity_id
_entity_poly.type
_entity_poly.pdbx_seq_one_letter_code
_entity_poly.pdbx_strand_id
1 'polypeptide(L)'
;MVGFTNVGLQKAVEDKFSILDRVREIKLENKLAPTLSIGISGEGETLADISMNASKALDLALGRGGDQVVLQSGKELQYFGGTSTVNAKSTRVRVRIVAHSIHEQMLAADRIFVMGHENEDFDAIGSAVGVAKMALDLKKPVCIVSSGNSTAFDKVREYMFHEKANLKSEDPNYIDLMVTEEEALKEITPRSLLMLVDHHRAVLCASRKVLDAIPRNRIIIDHHRRAEDVIENTILQYMEPSSSSTSELVTELVGYFDEKLEFDKEEATLLYCGIVVDTKNFNVQTGERTFEAAALLRRSGADPVLVRQLFKDDLVSFRERYRVIATAEMPIPHMAIAVNSVTERTSESNIIAAQAADSLINITDISVGVVITDYGDGEVSVSARSDGSINVQIIMEELGGGGHQTVAGVQLHNVDVDAVKQQIIELTRQQMEEAKEKAKDESNLTE
;
A
#
# COMPACT_ATOMS: atom_id res chain seq x y z
N MET A 1 -25.80 0.60 -16.77
CA MET A 1 -26.45 0.94 -15.48
C MET A 1 -27.82 0.30 -15.42
N VAL A 2 -28.21 -0.18 -14.25
CA VAL A 2 -29.50 -0.82 -13.99
C VAL A 2 -30.17 -0.04 -12.85
N GLY A 3 -31.47 0.27 -12.98
CA GLY A 3 -32.25 0.83 -11.89
C GLY A 3 -32.93 -0.27 -11.08
N PHE A 4 -33.00 -0.10 -9.76
CA PHE A 4 -33.68 -1.03 -8.85
C PHE A 4 -34.55 -0.24 -7.87
N THR A 5 -35.57 -0.90 -7.33
CA THR A 5 -36.46 -0.29 -6.34
C THR A 5 -35.79 -0.27 -4.96
N ASN A 6 -36.13 0.70 -4.12
CA ASN A 6 -35.62 0.75 -2.74
C ASN A 6 -35.91 -0.52 -1.94
N VAL A 7 -37.06 -1.16 -2.20
CA VAL A 7 -37.40 -2.46 -1.59
C VAL A 7 -36.44 -3.56 -2.04
N GLY A 8 -36.03 -3.57 -3.31
CA GLY A 8 -35.03 -4.51 -3.81
C GLY A 8 -33.65 -4.27 -3.19
N LEU A 9 -33.26 -2.99 -3.05
CA LEU A 9 -32.00 -2.61 -2.41
C LEU A 9 -31.96 -3.02 -0.94
N GLN A 10 -33.01 -2.76 -0.16
CA GLN A 10 -33.06 -3.17 1.25
C GLN A 10 -32.90 -4.68 1.42
N LYS A 11 -33.58 -5.48 0.58
CA LYS A 11 -33.41 -6.94 0.60
C LYS A 11 -31.98 -7.38 0.30
N ALA A 12 -31.32 -6.72 -0.66
CA ALA A 12 -29.92 -7.00 -0.99
C ALA A 12 -28.94 -6.55 0.11
N VAL A 13 -29.30 -5.54 0.91
CA VAL A 13 -28.50 -5.13 2.08
C VAL A 13 -28.69 -6.11 3.23
N GLU A 14 -29.92 -6.54 3.50
CA GLU A 14 -30.25 -7.52 4.55
C GLU A 14 -29.58 -8.87 4.32
N ASP A 15 -29.50 -9.33 3.07
CA ASP A 15 -28.80 -10.57 2.70
C ASP A 15 -27.29 -10.38 2.42
N LYS A 16 -26.76 -9.18 2.71
CA LYS A 16 -25.36 -8.77 2.51
C LYS A 16 -24.84 -8.99 1.09
N PHE A 17 -25.69 -8.82 0.08
CA PHE A 17 -25.39 -9.02 -1.34
C PHE A 17 -24.88 -10.44 -1.64
N SER A 18 -25.66 -11.44 -1.21
CA SER A 18 -25.42 -12.88 -1.45
C SER A 18 -25.14 -13.25 -2.92
N ILE A 19 -25.50 -12.37 -3.87
CA ILE A 19 -25.16 -12.50 -5.29
C ILE A 19 -23.65 -12.55 -5.55
N LEU A 20 -22.82 -11.90 -4.72
CA LEU A 20 -21.37 -11.98 -4.82
C LEU A 20 -20.90 -13.43 -4.66
N ASP A 21 -21.38 -14.12 -3.63
CA ASP A 21 -21.04 -15.52 -3.36
C ASP A 21 -21.56 -16.44 -4.46
N ARG A 22 -22.79 -16.22 -4.91
CA ARG A 22 -23.37 -16.98 -6.04
C ARG A 22 -22.57 -16.84 -7.33
N VAL A 23 -21.95 -15.68 -7.58
CA VAL A 23 -21.08 -15.50 -8.75
C VAL A 23 -19.75 -16.23 -8.56
N ARG A 24 -19.17 -16.19 -7.35
CA ARG A 24 -17.93 -16.93 -7.05
C ARG A 24 -18.08 -18.44 -7.21
N GLU A 25 -19.27 -18.98 -6.91
CA GLU A 25 -19.59 -20.40 -7.05
C GLU A 25 -19.67 -20.89 -8.51
N ILE A 26 -19.68 -19.99 -9.49
CA ILE A 26 -19.74 -20.36 -10.91
C ILE A 26 -18.39 -20.97 -11.32
N LYS A 27 -18.34 -22.31 -11.32
CA LYS A 27 -17.19 -23.07 -11.82
C LYS A 27 -17.21 -23.11 -13.35
N LEU A 28 -16.28 -22.39 -13.98
CA LEU A 28 -16.01 -22.52 -15.42
C LEU A 28 -14.98 -23.65 -15.63
N GLU A 29 -15.05 -24.36 -16.76
CA GLU A 29 -14.12 -25.45 -17.11
C GLU A 29 -12.66 -24.97 -17.24
N ASN A 30 -12.46 -23.66 -17.41
CA ASN A 30 -11.17 -22.99 -17.29
C ASN A 30 -11.04 -22.45 -15.87
N LYS A 31 -9.83 -22.48 -15.26
CA LYS A 31 -9.48 -22.02 -13.88
C LYS A 31 -9.81 -20.56 -13.52
N LEU A 32 -10.77 -19.92 -14.20
CA LEU A 32 -11.25 -18.57 -13.99
C LEU A 32 -12.53 -18.62 -13.17
N ALA A 33 -12.46 -18.21 -11.90
CA ALA A 33 -13.64 -17.88 -11.12
C ALA A 33 -14.10 -16.46 -11.52
N PRO A 34 -15.35 -16.26 -11.94
CA PRO A 34 -15.87 -14.93 -12.18
C PRO A 34 -16.06 -14.18 -10.84
N THR A 35 -15.85 -12.87 -10.86
CA THR A 35 -16.10 -11.97 -9.73
C THR A 35 -17.06 -10.87 -10.16
N LEU A 36 -17.75 -10.27 -9.18
CA LEU A 36 -18.73 -9.21 -9.43
C LEU A 36 -18.42 -7.99 -8.56
N SER A 37 -18.30 -6.82 -9.19
CA SER A 37 -18.14 -5.54 -8.50
C SER A 37 -19.33 -4.65 -8.81
N ILE A 38 -19.93 -4.03 -7.78
CA ILE A 38 -21.14 -3.22 -7.94
C ILE A 38 -20.97 -1.88 -7.23
N GLY A 39 -21.23 -0.78 -7.94
CA GLY A 39 -21.40 0.54 -7.35
C GLY A 39 -22.87 0.92 -7.31
N ILE A 40 -23.37 1.30 -6.14
CA ILE A 40 -24.78 1.69 -5.94
C ILE A 40 -24.82 3.08 -5.33
N SER A 41 -25.66 3.95 -5.89
CA SER A 41 -25.99 5.25 -5.30
C SER A 41 -27.45 5.56 -5.52
N GLY A 42 -28.10 6.12 -4.50
CA GLY A 42 -29.42 6.77 -4.59
C GLY A 42 -29.33 8.29 -4.48
N GLU A 43 -28.11 8.84 -4.41
CA GLU A 43 -27.84 10.23 -4.09
C GLU A 43 -27.58 11.06 -5.35
N GLY A 44 -28.27 12.19 -5.47
CA GLY A 44 -28.12 13.14 -6.57
C GLY A 44 -29.43 13.83 -6.91
N GLU A 45 -29.35 15.06 -7.42
CA GLU A 45 -30.53 15.83 -7.83
C GLU A 45 -31.09 15.35 -9.18
N THR A 46 -30.20 14.81 -10.03
CA THR A 46 -30.55 14.28 -11.34
C THR A 46 -30.12 12.83 -11.50
N LEU A 47 -30.73 12.13 -12.47
CA LEU A 47 -30.28 10.78 -12.85
C LEU A 47 -28.82 10.74 -13.33
N ALA A 48 -28.31 11.85 -13.88
CA ALA A 48 -26.90 11.96 -14.27
C ALA A 48 -25.99 12.02 -13.04
N ASP A 49 -26.38 12.73 -11.98
CA ASP A 49 -25.63 12.77 -10.73
C ASP A 49 -25.61 11.40 -10.05
N ILE A 50 -26.77 10.75 -9.97
CA ILE A 50 -26.90 9.38 -9.43
C ILE A 50 -26.03 8.41 -10.24
N SER A 51 -26.03 8.52 -11.58
CA SER A 51 -25.17 7.73 -12.47
C SER A 51 -23.70 7.92 -12.19
N MET A 52 -23.28 9.17 -12.02
CA MET A 52 -21.89 9.52 -11.76
C MET A 52 -21.47 9.02 -10.39
N ASN A 53 -22.32 9.15 -9.38
CA ASN A 53 -22.08 8.67 -8.03
C ASN A 53 -22.04 7.14 -7.96
N ALA A 54 -22.94 6.43 -8.64
CA ALA A 54 -22.88 4.98 -8.76
C ALA A 54 -21.60 4.51 -9.49
N SER A 55 -21.13 5.26 -10.50
CA SER A 55 -19.85 4.97 -11.16
C SER A 55 -18.66 5.21 -10.23
N LYS A 56 -18.66 6.29 -9.44
CA LYS A 56 -17.65 6.53 -8.40
C LYS A 56 -17.62 5.40 -7.36
N ALA A 57 -18.78 4.93 -6.92
CA ALA A 57 -18.90 3.77 -6.03
C ALA A 57 -18.35 2.49 -6.70
N LEU A 58 -18.60 2.28 -7.99
CA LEU A 58 -18.05 1.14 -8.72
C LEU A 58 -16.52 1.24 -8.85
N ASP A 59 -15.99 2.41 -9.14
CA ASP A 59 -14.55 2.65 -9.21
C ASP A 59 -13.90 2.44 -7.84
N LEU A 60 -14.59 2.76 -6.74
CA LEU A 60 -14.15 2.42 -5.38
C LEU A 60 -14.16 0.91 -5.15
N ALA A 61 -15.21 0.20 -5.58
CA ALA A 61 -15.28 -1.25 -5.48
C ALA A 61 -14.11 -1.91 -6.21
N LEU A 62 -13.84 -1.48 -7.46
CA LEU A 62 -12.72 -1.98 -8.26
C LEU A 62 -11.36 -1.58 -7.67
N GLY A 63 -11.22 -0.34 -7.22
CA GLY A 63 -10.02 0.19 -6.58
C GLY A 63 -9.71 -0.42 -5.20
N ARG A 64 -10.65 -1.14 -4.60
CA ARG A 64 -10.46 -1.93 -3.37
C ARG A 64 -10.25 -3.41 -3.67
N GLY A 65 -10.04 -3.78 -4.93
CA GLY A 65 -9.78 -5.15 -5.35
C GLY A 65 -10.89 -5.81 -6.16
N GLY A 66 -12.01 -5.12 -6.37
CA GLY A 66 -13.20 -5.72 -6.95
C GLY A 66 -13.88 -6.70 -6.00
N ASP A 67 -14.78 -7.53 -6.54
CA ASP A 67 -15.48 -8.59 -5.82
C ASP A 67 -16.21 -8.10 -4.54
N GLN A 68 -16.79 -6.91 -4.66
CA GLN A 68 -17.46 -6.22 -3.56
C GLN A 68 -18.52 -5.26 -4.10
N VAL A 69 -19.47 -4.91 -3.22
CA VAL A 69 -20.45 -3.86 -3.46
C VAL A 69 -20.08 -2.64 -2.63
N VAL A 70 -20.08 -1.47 -3.25
CA VAL A 70 -19.99 -0.18 -2.57
C VAL A 70 -21.34 0.51 -2.71
N LEU A 71 -22.02 0.71 -1.59
CA LEU A 71 -23.29 1.42 -1.50
C LEU A 71 -23.07 2.80 -0.89
N GLN A 72 -23.44 3.85 -1.62
CA GLN A 72 -23.49 5.20 -1.11
C GLN A 72 -24.88 5.50 -0.55
N SER A 73 -24.96 5.76 0.76
CA SER A 73 -26.17 6.15 1.48
C SER A 73 -25.93 7.50 2.17
N GLY A 74 -26.45 8.58 1.61
CA GLY A 74 -26.10 9.94 2.04
C GLY A 74 -24.60 10.24 1.88
N LYS A 75 -23.94 10.59 2.99
CA LYS A 75 -22.48 10.83 3.05
C LYS A 75 -21.65 9.60 3.42
N GLU A 76 -22.31 8.51 3.81
CA GLU A 76 -21.64 7.30 4.26
C GLU A 76 -21.53 6.29 3.11
N LEU A 77 -20.39 5.60 3.06
CA LEU A 77 -20.14 4.49 2.16
C LEU A 77 -20.19 3.18 2.95
N GLN A 78 -20.99 2.24 2.48
CA GLN A 78 -21.09 0.90 3.02
C GLN A 78 -20.49 -0.10 2.04
N TYR A 79 -19.71 -1.03 2.58
CA TYR A 79 -18.97 -2.02 1.81
C TYR A 79 -19.49 -3.41 2.13
N PHE A 80 -19.73 -4.23 1.10
CA PHE A 80 -20.18 -5.62 1.25
C PHE A 80 -19.30 -6.54 0.39
N GLY A 81 -18.87 -7.69 0.92
CA GLY A 81 -17.96 -8.61 0.25
C GLY A 81 -16.47 -8.39 0.59
N GLY A 82 -15.57 -8.68 -0.35
CA GLY A 82 -14.12 -8.41 -0.19
C GLY A 82 -13.28 -9.49 0.53
N THR A 83 -13.79 -10.73 0.61
CA THR A 83 -13.12 -11.88 1.26
C THR A 83 -12.02 -12.56 0.41
N SER A 84 -11.91 -12.27 -0.89
CA SER A 84 -10.91 -12.89 -1.77
C SER A 84 -9.68 -12.00 -1.98
N THR A 85 -8.50 -12.61 -2.01
CA THR A 85 -7.27 -11.98 -2.50
C THR A 85 -7.42 -11.68 -4.00
N VAL A 86 -7.14 -10.44 -4.36
CA VAL A 86 -7.27 -9.93 -5.73
C VAL A 86 -6.14 -10.51 -6.56
N ASN A 87 -6.44 -11.46 -7.45
CA ASN A 87 -5.46 -11.90 -8.43
C ASN A 87 -5.20 -10.77 -9.44
N ALA A 88 -3.92 -10.41 -9.61
CA ALA A 88 -3.49 -9.37 -10.54
C ALA A 88 -3.97 -9.66 -11.96
N LYS A 89 -4.83 -8.78 -12.48
CA LYS A 89 -5.24 -8.78 -13.90
C LYS A 89 -5.19 -7.36 -14.46
N SER A 90 -4.02 -6.73 -14.38
CA SER A 90 -3.68 -5.71 -15.37
C SER A 90 -3.33 -6.44 -16.68
N THR A 91 -3.85 -5.97 -17.80
CA THR A 91 -3.44 -6.49 -19.12
C THR A 91 -2.23 -5.70 -19.59
N ARG A 92 -1.24 -6.34 -20.22
CA ARG A 92 -0.10 -5.66 -20.87
C ARG A 92 -0.53 -4.50 -21.79
N VAL A 93 -1.75 -4.55 -22.30
CA VAL A 93 -2.41 -3.48 -23.06
C VAL A 93 -2.62 -2.22 -22.23
N ARG A 94 -3.11 -2.34 -20.98
CA ARG A 94 -3.33 -1.20 -20.06
C ARG A 94 -2.00 -0.52 -19.73
N VAL A 95 -0.98 -1.28 -19.35
CA VAL A 95 0.36 -0.76 -19.05
C VAL A 95 0.89 0.08 -20.21
N ARG A 96 0.79 -0.44 -21.45
CA ARG A 96 1.21 0.28 -22.65
C ARG A 96 0.45 1.58 -22.89
N ILE A 97 -0.87 1.59 -22.71
CA ILE A 97 -1.69 2.81 -22.87
C ILE A 97 -1.28 3.86 -21.82
N VAL A 98 -1.09 3.44 -20.57
CA VAL A 98 -0.64 4.30 -19.47
C VAL A 98 0.74 4.86 -19.77
N ALA A 99 1.71 4.02 -20.15
CA ALA A 99 3.06 4.45 -20.48
C ALA A 99 3.06 5.51 -21.60
N HIS A 100 2.31 5.28 -22.68
CA HIS A 100 2.19 6.26 -23.77
C HIS A 100 1.52 7.57 -23.31
N SER A 101 0.49 7.50 -22.46
CA SER A 101 -0.13 8.70 -21.88
C SER A 101 0.86 9.48 -21.02
N ILE A 102 1.67 8.80 -20.18
CA ILE A 102 2.69 9.46 -19.35
C ILE A 102 3.74 10.12 -20.24
N HIS A 103 4.21 9.44 -21.29
CA HIS A 103 5.16 9.97 -22.27
C HIS A 103 4.66 11.29 -22.89
N GLU A 104 3.41 11.34 -23.38
CA GLU A 104 2.84 12.56 -23.97
C GLU A 104 2.71 13.71 -22.95
N GLN A 105 2.31 13.41 -21.71
CA GLN A 105 2.22 14.45 -20.66
C GLN A 105 3.60 14.98 -20.26
N MET A 106 4.61 14.12 -20.15
CA MET A 106 5.99 14.51 -19.88
C MET A 106 6.57 15.36 -21.02
N LEU A 107 6.28 15.03 -22.29
CA LEU A 107 6.66 15.83 -23.45
C LEU A 107 6.00 17.22 -23.46
N ALA A 108 4.74 17.32 -23.05
CA ALA A 108 4.01 18.60 -23.00
C ALA A 108 4.47 19.52 -21.85
N ALA A 109 4.95 18.94 -20.75
CA ALA A 109 5.45 19.66 -19.59
C ALA A 109 6.80 20.36 -19.90
N ASP A 110 7.07 21.52 -19.28
CA ASP A 110 8.41 22.10 -19.32
C ASP A 110 9.30 21.72 -18.13
N ARG A 111 8.69 21.28 -17.04
CA ARG A 111 9.40 20.76 -15.87
C ARG A 111 8.58 19.66 -15.19
N ILE A 112 9.28 18.63 -14.73
CA ILE A 112 8.67 17.47 -14.09
C ILE A 112 9.10 17.44 -12.62
N PHE A 113 8.14 17.20 -11.74
CA PHE A 113 8.36 17.03 -10.31
C PHE A 113 7.90 15.62 -9.96
N VAL A 114 8.71 14.86 -9.24
CA VAL A 114 8.34 13.54 -8.74
C VAL A 114 8.29 13.61 -7.22
N MET A 115 7.22 13.11 -6.61
CA MET A 115 7.01 13.23 -5.17
C MET A 115 6.38 11.95 -4.62
N GLY A 116 7.03 11.38 -3.61
CA GLY A 116 6.52 10.27 -2.82
C GLY A 116 5.68 10.73 -1.62
N HIS A 117 5.42 9.81 -0.69
CA HIS A 117 4.80 10.14 0.58
C HIS A 117 5.80 10.72 1.60
N GLU A 118 5.31 11.31 2.69
CA GLU A 118 6.13 11.72 3.83
C GLU A 118 6.79 10.50 4.48
N ASN A 119 8.04 10.65 4.94
CA ASN A 119 8.86 9.53 5.43
C ASN A 119 9.00 8.42 4.36
N GLU A 120 9.48 8.80 3.18
CA GLU A 120 9.65 7.94 2.02
C GLU A 120 10.34 6.62 2.41
N ASP A 121 9.79 5.49 1.99
CA ASP A 121 10.49 4.21 2.08
C ASP A 121 11.24 3.88 0.78
N PHE A 122 11.74 2.65 0.67
CA PHE A 122 12.48 2.24 -0.52
C PHE A 122 11.60 2.10 -1.76
N ASP A 123 10.29 1.87 -1.63
CA ASP A 123 9.39 1.78 -2.78
C ASP A 123 9.08 3.17 -3.32
N ALA A 124 8.76 4.14 -2.47
CA ALA A 124 8.60 5.53 -2.86
C ALA A 124 9.88 6.09 -3.54
N ILE A 125 11.06 5.81 -2.98
CA ILE A 125 12.35 6.26 -3.54
C ILE A 125 12.64 5.56 -4.88
N GLY A 126 12.52 4.23 -4.94
CA GLY A 126 12.76 3.46 -6.16
C GLY A 126 11.85 3.89 -7.31
N SER A 127 10.56 4.02 -7.01
CA SER A 127 9.54 4.52 -7.93
C SER A 127 9.86 5.92 -8.45
N ALA A 128 10.29 6.82 -7.55
CA ALA A 128 10.62 8.19 -7.91
C ALA A 128 11.82 8.25 -8.87
N VAL A 129 12.85 7.44 -8.62
CA VAL A 129 14.03 7.32 -9.50
C VAL A 129 13.65 6.75 -10.86
N GLY A 130 12.82 5.70 -10.91
CA GLY A 130 12.37 5.12 -12.18
C GLY A 130 11.52 6.09 -13.01
N VAL A 131 10.66 6.91 -12.38
CA VAL A 131 9.91 7.97 -13.07
C VAL A 131 10.83 9.11 -13.51
N ALA A 132 11.81 9.49 -12.70
CA ALA A 132 12.82 10.49 -13.09
C ALA A 132 13.66 10.02 -14.29
N LYS A 133 13.97 8.72 -14.39
CA LYS A 133 14.63 8.13 -15.56
C LYS A 133 13.82 8.35 -16.85
N MET A 134 12.51 8.15 -16.82
CA MET A 134 11.63 8.45 -17.96
C MET A 134 11.71 9.93 -18.38
N ALA A 135 11.74 10.85 -17.42
CA ALA A 135 11.87 12.28 -17.70
C ALA A 135 13.24 12.65 -18.29
N LEU A 136 14.32 12.07 -17.77
CA LEU A 136 15.69 12.28 -18.24
C LEU A 136 15.90 11.75 -19.66
N ASP A 137 15.29 10.61 -20.01
CA ASP A 137 15.30 10.07 -21.37
C ASP A 137 14.70 11.06 -22.38
N LEU A 138 13.61 11.73 -22.00
CA LEU A 138 13.00 12.81 -22.78
C LEU A 138 13.76 14.15 -22.70
N LYS A 139 14.90 14.20 -22.00
CA LYS A 139 15.70 15.41 -21.76
C LYS A 139 14.89 16.53 -21.09
N LYS A 140 13.92 16.17 -20.26
CA LYS A 140 13.11 17.12 -19.50
C LYS A 140 13.77 17.44 -18.17
N PRO A 141 13.79 18.71 -17.74
CA PRO A 141 14.20 19.06 -16.38
C PRO A 141 13.29 18.36 -15.37
N VAL A 142 13.90 17.60 -14.45
CA VAL A 142 13.20 16.85 -13.43
C VAL A 142 13.83 17.07 -12.06
N CYS A 143 13.01 17.08 -11.02
CA CYS A 143 13.47 17.01 -9.63
C CYS A 143 12.59 16.07 -8.81
N ILE A 144 13.17 15.48 -7.77
CA ILE A 144 12.51 14.59 -6.82
C ILE A 144 12.34 15.37 -5.51
N VAL A 145 11.10 15.60 -5.10
CA VAL A 145 10.80 16.37 -3.88
C VAL A 145 10.88 15.45 -2.67
N SER A 146 11.77 15.77 -1.74
CA SER A 146 11.97 15.00 -0.50
C SER A 146 11.29 15.68 0.70
N SER A 147 10.75 14.86 1.60
CA SER A 147 10.22 15.27 2.91
C SER A 147 11.32 15.71 3.89
N GLY A 148 12.56 15.27 3.67
CA GLY A 148 13.72 15.56 4.53
C GLY A 148 13.79 14.73 5.83
N ASN A 149 12.84 13.81 6.07
CA ASN A 149 12.72 13.07 7.34
C ASN A 149 12.85 11.55 7.19
N SER A 150 13.33 11.04 6.04
CA SER A 150 13.40 9.60 5.76
C SER A 150 14.77 8.98 6.10
N THR A 151 14.75 7.93 6.94
CA THR A 151 15.93 7.08 7.22
C THR A 151 16.33 6.23 6.02
N ALA A 152 15.36 5.79 5.21
CA ALA A 152 15.63 5.05 3.98
C ALA A 152 16.36 5.94 2.98
N PHE A 153 15.93 7.21 2.87
CA PHE A 153 16.60 8.22 2.07
C PHE A 153 18.04 8.45 2.52
N ASP A 154 18.29 8.57 3.83
CA ASP A 154 19.65 8.71 4.37
C ASP A 154 20.54 7.52 4.02
N LYS A 155 20.04 6.28 4.15
CA LYS A 155 20.77 5.06 3.77
C LYS A 155 21.08 5.02 2.27
N VAL A 156 20.11 5.38 1.43
CA VAL A 156 20.31 5.48 -0.03
C VAL A 156 21.35 6.55 -0.32
N ARG A 157 21.23 7.75 0.25
CA ARG A 157 22.18 8.85 0.05
C ARG A 157 23.60 8.47 0.45
N GLU A 158 23.78 7.84 1.60
CA GLU A 158 25.08 7.33 2.07
C GLU A 158 25.67 6.34 1.08
N TYR A 159 24.86 5.38 0.61
CA TYR A 159 25.27 4.41 -0.41
C TYR A 159 25.73 5.09 -1.72
N MET A 160 24.89 5.96 -2.28
CA MET A 160 25.16 6.62 -3.57
C MET A 160 26.41 7.50 -3.47
N PHE A 161 26.65 8.13 -2.31
CA PHE A 161 27.87 8.90 -2.05
C PHE A 161 29.12 8.00 -1.99
N HIS A 162 29.03 6.82 -1.37
CA HIS A 162 30.14 5.87 -1.28
C HIS A 162 30.47 5.15 -2.61
N GLU A 163 29.48 4.83 -3.45
CA GLU A 163 29.77 4.29 -4.79
C GLU A 163 30.42 5.36 -5.70
N LYS A 164 30.01 6.63 -5.61
CA LYS A 164 30.63 7.75 -6.33
C LYS A 164 32.08 7.99 -5.95
N ALA A 165 32.46 7.82 -4.68
CA ALA A 165 33.86 7.91 -4.27
C ALA A 165 34.76 6.87 -5.02
N ASN A 166 34.16 5.82 -5.57
CA ASN A 166 34.83 4.76 -6.31
C ASN A 166 34.63 4.80 -7.84
N LEU A 167 33.83 5.74 -8.38
CA LEU A 167 33.48 5.80 -9.80
C LEU A 167 33.65 7.21 -10.39
N LYS A 168 34.34 7.28 -11.54
CA LYS A 168 34.42 8.48 -12.40
C LYS A 168 33.32 8.45 -13.47
N SER A 169 32.05 8.38 -13.10
CA SER A 169 30.96 8.36 -14.09
C SER A 169 30.42 9.77 -14.40
N GLU A 170 30.04 9.99 -15.67
CA GLU A 170 29.33 11.17 -16.18
C GLU A 170 27.80 11.05 -16.00
N ASP A 171 27.33 10.02 -15.29
CA ASP A 171 25.91 9.69 -15.14
C ASP A 171 25.17 10.67 -14.22
N PRO A 172 23.85 10.89 -14.46
CA PRO A 172 23.04 11.78 -13.63
C PRO A 172 23.12 11.39 -12.17
N ASN A 173 23.49 12.34 -11.33
CA ASN A 173 23.45 12.13 -9.89
C ASN A 173 22.01 12.29 -9.42
N TYR A 174 21.33 11.19 -9.14
CA TYR A 174 19.97 11.24 -8.59
C TYR A 174 19.90 11.98 -7.25
N ILE A 175 21.00 12.04 -6.47
CA ILE A 175 21.07 12.87 -5.26
C ILE A 175 20.94 14.36 -5.61
N ASP A 176 21.52 14.82 -6.72
CA ASP A 176 21.47 16.23 -7.12
C ASP A 176 20.10 16.62 -7.68
N LEU A 177 19.28 15.62 -8.06
CA LEU A 177 17.89 15.83 -8.46
C LEU A 177 16.96 15.92 -7.25
N MET A 178 17.40 15.48 -6.07
CA MET A 178 16.60 15.52 -4.85
C MET A 178 16.62 16.93 -4.26
N VAL A 179 15.45 17.52 -4.13
CA VAL A 179 15.27 18.92 -3.72
C VAL A 179 14.34 19.03 -2.52
N THR A 180 14.56 20.07 -1.73
CA THR A 180 13.65 20.46 -0.65
C THR A 180 12.37 21.08 -1.19
N GLU A 181 11.34 21.17 -0.34
CA GLU A 181 10.09 21.90 -0.65
C GLU A 181 10.37 23.33 -1.14
N GLU A 182 11.27 24.06 -0.48
CA GLU A 182 11.56 25.47 -0.83
C GLU A 182 12.24 25.61 -2.19
N GLU A 183 13.11 24.67 -2.55
CA GLU A 183 13.78 24.63 -3.85
C GLU A 183 12.80 24.26 -4.96
N ALA A 184 11.99 23.23 -4.74
CA ALA A 184 10.96 22.82 -5.68
C ALA A 184 10.00 23.97 -5.99
N LEU A 185 9.49 24.67 -4.96
CA LEU A 185 8.55 25.78 -5.12
C LEU A 185 9.09 26.93 -5.99
N LYS A 186 10.40 27.18 -5.99
CA LYS A 186 11.03 28.23 -6.81
C LYS A 186 11.07 27.86 -8.30
N GLU A 187 10.98 26.58 -8.61
CA GLU A 187 11.14 26.05 -9.97
C GLU A 187 9.81 25.74 -10.67
N ILE A 188 8.69 25.78 -9.94
CA ILE A 188 7.36 25.48 -10.47
C ILE A 188 6.94 26.53 -11.49
N THR A 189 6.41 26.06 -12.62
CA THR A 189 5.82 26.87 -13.69
C THR A 189 4.35 26.48 -13.89
N PRO A 190 3.56 27.28 -14.63
CA PRO A 190 2.20 26.90 -15.02
C PRO A 190 2.09 25.64 -15.89
N ARG A 191 3.21 25.17 -16.48
CA ARG A 191 3.27 23.94 -17.29
C ARG A 191 4.09 22.84 -16.62
N SER A 192 4.35 22.96 -15.32
CA SER A 192 4.90 21.86 -14.53
C SER A 192 3.95 20.65 -14.53
N LEU A 193 4.52 19.45 -14.51
CA LEU A 193 3.83 18.19 -14.28
C LEU A 193 4.31 17.59 -12.95
N LEU A 194 3.36 17.19 -12.11
CA LEU A 194 3.64 16.50 -10.84
C LEU A 194 3.30 15.00 -10.97
N MET A 195 4.30 14.16 -10.78
CA MET A 195 4.20 12.72 -10.69
C MET A 195 4.16 12.33 -9.21
N LEU A 196 3.03 11.83 -8.75
CA LEU A 196 2.84 11.30 -7.41
C LEU A 196 3.05 9.79 -7.46
N VAL A 197 4.03 9.31 -6.70
CA VAL A 197 4.38 7.88 -6.63
C VAL A 197 4.09 7.34 -5.24
N ASP A 198 3.57 6.12 -5.20
CA ASP A 198 3.40 5.32 -3.99
C ASP A 198 2.45 5.91 -2.93
N HIS A 199 1.62 6.86 -3.35
CA HIS A 199 0.50 7.34 -2.57
C HIS A 199 -0.50 8.07 -3.47
N HIS A 200 -1.74 8.13 -2.99
CA HIS A 200 -2.82 8.83 -3.67
C HIS A 200 -3.60 9.78 -2.74
N ARG A 201 -3.14 9.99 -1.50
CA ARG A 201 -3.82 10.81 -0.49
C ARG A 201 -3.04 12.08 -0.19
N ALA A 202 -3.73 13.22 -0.19
CA ALA A 202 -3.08 14.52 -0.07
C ALA A 202 -2.45 14.80 1.30
N VAL A 203 -2.86 14.07 2.33
CA VAL A 203 -2.29 14.13 3.69
C VAL A 203 -0.97 13.38 3.81
N LEU A 204 -0.69 12.47 2.88
CA LEU A 204 0.52 11.66 2.88
C LEU A 204 1.63 12.28 2.04
N CYS A 205 1.38 13.33 1.26
CA CYS A 205 2.40 13.90 0.36
C CYS A 205 3.63 14.40 1.13
N ALA A 206 4.83 14.12 0.61
CA ALA A 206 6.08 14.65 1.16
C ALA A 206 6.10 16.19 1.28
N SER A 207 5.42 16.90 0.36
CA SER A 207 5.15 18.33 0.47
C SER A 207 3.74 18.68 0.03
N ARG A 208 2.93 19.14 0.99
CA ARG A 208 1.60 19.66 0.68
C ARG A 208 1.66 20.96 -0.12
N LYS A 209 2.65 21.81 0.10
CA LYS A 209 2.78 23.08 -0.62
C LYS A 209 3.09 22.88 -2.10
N VAL A 210 3.96 21.91 -2.44
CA VAL A 210 4.23 21.56 -3.83
C VAL A 210 2.99 20.97 -4.49
N LEU A 211 2.26 20.08 -3.80
CA LEU A 211 0.98 19.57 -4.30
C LEU A 211 0.05 20.74 -4.66
N ASP A 212 -0.21 21.65 -3.73
CA ASP A 212 -1.16 22.75 -3.91
C ASP A 212 -0.70 23.75 -4.99
N ALA A 213 0.61 23.91 -5.21
CA ALA A 213 1.17 24.77 -6.25
C ALA A 213 0.97 24.26 -7.69
N ILE A 214 0.73 22.95 -7.88
CA ILE A 214 0.47 22.33 -9.20
C ILE A 214 -0.94 21.71 -9.19
N PRO A 215 -2.03 22.48 -9.33
CA PRO A 215 -3.38 22.02 -8.99
C PRO A 215 -4.04 21.04 -9.97
N ARG A 216 -3.57 20.95 -11.22
CA ARG A 216 -4.26 20.21 -12.30
C ARG A 216 -3.38 19.24 -13.08
N ASN A 217 -2.09 19.55 -13.20
CA ASN A 217 -1.16 18.74 -13.99
C ASN A 217 -0.52 17.69 -13.09
N ARG A 218 -1.31 16.69 -12.70
CA ARG A 218 -0.91 15.64 -11.75
C ARG A 218 -1.18 14.26 -12.32
N ILE A 219 -0.24 13.34 -12.13
CA ILE A 219 -0.41 11.91 -12.43
C ILE A 219 -0.10 11.11 -11.17
N ILE A 220 -0.93 10.12 -10.86
CA ILE A 220 -0.73 9.21 -9.71
C ILE A 220 -0.33 7.83 -10.25
N ILE A 221 0.70 7.24 -9.65
CA ILE A 221 1.09 5.84 -9.83
C ILE A 221 1.15 5.23 -8.43
N ASP A 222 0.27 4.27 -8.15
CA ASP A 222 0.16 3.71 -6.80
C ASP A 222 -0.36 2.26 -6.83
N HIS A 223 0.07 1.45 -5.87
CA HIS A 223 -0.39 0.07 -5.69
C HIS A 223 -1.29 -0.10 -4.45
N HIS A 224 -1.57 0.97 -3.71
CA HIS A 224 -2.49 0.91 -2.57
C HIS A 224 -3.96 0.83 -2.99
N ARG A 225 -4.81 0.30 -2.10
CA ARG A 225 -6.26 0.38 -2.27
C ARG A 225 -6.71 1.84 -2.23
N ARG A 226 -7.63 2.20 -3.14
CA ARG A 226 -8.15 3.56 -3.22
C ARG A 226 -8.85 3.97 -1.92
N ALA A 227 -8.43 5.09 -1.35
CA ALA A 227 -9.06 5.77 -0.22
C ALA A 227 -10.14 6.77 -0.69
N GLU A 228 -11.02 7.15 0.24
CA GLU A 228 -12.10 8.10 -0.02
C GLU A 228 -11.56 9.53 -0.26
N ASP A 229 -10.46 9.89 0.40
CA ASP A 229 -9.78 11.19 0.31
C ASP A 229 -8.65 11.20 -0.74
N VAL A 230 -8.85 10.50 -1.86
CA VAL A 230 -7.93 10.50 -3.00
C VAL A 230 -7.72 11.91 -3.57
N ILE A 231 -6.51 12.22 -4.00
CA ILE A 231 -6.17 13.48 -4.66
C ILE A 231 -6.99 13.63 -5.94
N GLU A 232 -7.87 14.64 -5.94
CA GLU A 232 -8.72 14.98 -7.08
C GLU A 232 -7.96 15.80 -8.14
N ASN A 233 -8.60 15.98 -9.31
CA ASN A 233 -8.10 16.81 -10.43
C ASN A 233 -6.74 16.37 -10.99
N THR A 234 -6.60 15.07 -11.24
CA THR A 234 -5.43 14.46 -11.89
C THR A 234 -5.71 14.19 -13.36
N ILE A 235 -4.67 14.24 -14.19
CA ILE A 235 -4.74 13.87 -15.62
C ILE A 235 -4.93 12.36 -15.75
N LEU A 236 -4.23 11.59 -14.91
CA LEU A 236 -4.22 10.14 -14.94
C LEU A 236 -4.02 9.57 -13.52
N GLN A 237 -4.76 8.51 -13.21
CA GLN A 237 -4.57 7.70 -12.02
C GLN A 237 -4.30 6.27 -12.43
N TYR A 238 -3.06 5.82 -12.29
CA TYR A 238 -2.67 4.43 -12.49
C TYR A 238 -2.55 3.75 -11.13
N MET A 239 -3.69 3.24 -10.66
CA MET A 239 -3.79 2.51 -9.40
C MET A 239 -4.01 1.02 -9.66
N GLU A 240 -3.14 0.17 -9.12
CA GLU A 240 -3.19 -1.29 -9.29
C GLU A 240 -3.03 -2.03 -7.94
N PRO A 241 -4.10 -2.15 -7.13
CA PRO A 241 -4.10 -2.75 -5.78
C PRO A 241 -3.63 -4.21 -5.65
N SER A 242 -3.34 -4.84 -6.79
CA SER A 242 -2.93 -6.24 -6.90
C SER A 242 -1.45 -6.40 -7.27
N SER A 243 -0.76 -5.29 -7.54
CA SER A 243 0.68 -5.29 -7.84
C SER A 243 1.45 -5.17 -6.53
N SER A 244 2.67 -5.72 -6.47
CA SER A 244 3.37 -5.83 -5.20
C SER A 244 3.79 -4.50 -4.63
N SER A 245 4.15 -3.55 -5.50
CA SER A 245 4.71 -2.26 -5.13
C SER A 245 4.59 -1.27 -6.28
N THR A 246 4.76 0.01 -6.02
CA THR A 246 4.85 1.05 -7.06
C THR A 246 6.11 0.87 -7.91
N SER A 247 7.20 0.34 -7.34
CA SER A 247 8.41 -0.02 -8.12
C SER A 247 8.13 -1.12 -9.15
N GLU A 248 7.26 -2.10 -8.87
CA GLU A 248 6.78 -3.06 -9.88
C GLU A 248 6.11 -2.32 -11.05
N LEU A 249 5.17 -1.41 -10.73
CA LEU A 249 4.43 -0.65 -11.74
C LEU A 249 5.33 0.22 -12.61
N VAL A 250 6.27 0.95 -12.01
CA VAL A 250 7.22 1.80 -12.72
C VAL A 250 8.16 0.97 -13.61
N THR A 251 8.61 -0.18 -13.10
CA THR A 251 9.44 -1.13 -13.87
C THR A 251 8.73 -1.60 -15.14
N GLU A 252 7.44 -1.93 -15.05
CA GLU A 252 6.65 -2.31 -16.21
C GLU A 252 6.42 -1.15 -17.19
N LEU A 253 6.17 0.05 -16.67
CA LEU A 253 5.93 1.24 -17.51
C LEU A 253 7.14 1.58 -18.37
N VAL A 254 8.36 1.49 -17.84
CA VAL A 254 9.59 1.80 -18.58
C VAL A 254 9.71 0.98 -19.86
N GLY A 255 9.37 -0.33 -19.81
CA GLY A 255 9.44 -1.20 -20.98
C GLY A 255 8.48 -0.82 -22.12
N TYR A 256 7.46 0.00 -21.87
CA TYR A 256 6.54 0.53 -22.87
C TYR A 256 6.67 2.04 -23.09
N PHE A 257 7.57 2.71 -22.37
CA PHE A 257 7.77 4.16 -22.45
C PHE A 257 8.66 4.53 -23.65
N ASP A 258 9.82 3.88 -23.78
CA ASP A 258 10.69 3.86 -24.96
C ASP A 258 11.37 2.50 -25.04
N GLU A 259 11.39 1.86 -26.22
CA GLU A 259 11.99 0.54 -26.44
C GLU A 259 13.50 0.51 -26.15
N LYS A 260 14.18 1.66 -26.15
CA LYS A 260 15.62 1.79 -25.88
C LYS A 260 15.93 2.21 -24.44
N LEU A 261 14.90 2.54 -23.65
CA LEU A 261 15.10 2.98 -22.28
C LEU A 261 15.45 1.78 -21.40
N GLU A 262 16.68 1.76 -20.93
CA GLU A 262 17.19 0.74 -20.01
C GLU A 262 17.57 1.38 -18.67
N PHE A 263 17.34 0.64 -17.59
CA PHE A 263 17.85 1.00 -16.29
C PHE A 263 19.35 0.74 -16.21
N ASP A 264 20.08 1.64 -15.55
CA ASP A 264 21.42 1.33 -15.08
C ASP A 264 21.36 0.49 -13.79
N LYS A 265 22.55 0.12 -13.29
CA LYS A 265 22.69 -0.69 -12.07
C LYS A 265 22.07 0.00 -10.85
N GLU A 266 22.25 1.31 -10.72
CA GLU A 266 21.84 2.09 -9.55
C GLU A 266 20.32 2.21 -9.52
N GLU A 267 19.72 2.66 -10.63
CA GLU A 267 18.28 2.74 -10.85
C GLU A 267 17.60 1.38 -10.64
N ALA A 268 18.16 0.33 -11.24
CA ALA A 268 17.62 -1.02 -11.11
C ALA A 268 17.69 -1.54 -9.68
N THR A 269 18.75 -1.20 -8.94
CA THR A 269 18.89 -1.63 -7.54
C THR A 269 17.89 -0.91 -6.63
N LEU A 270 17.63 0.38 -6.84
CA LEU A 270 16.66 1.13 -6.04
C LEU A 270 15.23 0.65 -6.27
N LEU A 271 14.83 0.43 -7.53
CA LEU A 271 13.52 -0.19 -7.85
C LEU A 271 13.41 -1.60 -7.25
N TYR A 272 14.48 -2.38 -7.28
CA TYR A 272 14.48 -3.72 -6.69
C TYR A 272 14.39 -3.67 -5.16
N CYS A 273 14.95 -2.64 -4.51
CA CYS A 273 14.76 -2.43 -3.07
C CYS A 273 13.27 -2.25 -2.73
N GLY A 274 12.54 -1.42 -3.48
CA GLY A 274 11.10 -1.21 -3.30
C GLY A 274 10.31 -2.51 -3.36
N ILE A 275 10.51 -3.30 -4.42
CA ILE A 275 9.86 -4.61 -4.57
C ILE A 275 10.16 -5.52 -3.37
N VAL A 276 11.42 -5.61 -2.93
CA VAL A 276 11.82 -6.52 -1.83
C VAL A 276 11.22 -6.10 -0.48
N VAL A 277 11.11 -4.79 -0.20
CA VAL A 277 10.52 -4.30 1.06
C VAL A 277 9.04 -4.62 1.12
N ASP A 278 8.27 -4.21 0.12
CA ASP A 278 6.80 -4.34 0.15
C ASP A 278 6.34 -5.80 0.08
N THR A 279 7.09 -6.62 -0.65
CA THR A 279 6.82 -8.06 -0.71
C THR A 279 7.33 -8.82 0.51
N LYS A 280 8.03 -8.17 1.44
CA LYS A 280 8.76 -8.82 2.54
C LYS A 280 9.66 -9.97 2.05
N ASN A 281 10.47 -9.72 1.03
CA ASN A 281 11.27 -10.71 0.30
C ASN A 281 10.41 -11.76 -0.43
N PHE A 282 9.46 -11.31 -1.26
CA PHE A 282 8.60 -12.16 -2.09
C PHE A 282 7.64 -13.09 -1.32
N ASN A 283 7.37 -12.79 -0.04
CA ASN A 283 6.50 -13.58 0.83
C ASN A 283 5.05 -13.07 0.85
N VAL A 284 4.84 -11.80 0.51
CA VAL A 284 3.53 -11.12 0.57
C VAL A 284 3.24 -10.44 -0.77
N GLN A 285 1.96 -10.46 -1.19
CA GLN A 285 1.46 -9.76 -2.38
C GLN A 285 2.31 -9.93 -3.65
N THR A 286 2.89 -11.12 -3.82
CA THR A 286 3.82 -11.42 -4.91
C THR A 286 3.11 -12.21 -6.00
N GLY A 287 3.07 -11.66 -7.22
CA GLY A 287 2.50 -12.30 -8.40
C GLY A 287 3.53 -12.65 -9.47
N GLU A 288 3.07 -13.22 -10.58
CA GLU A 288 3.91 -13.47 -11.77
C GLU A 288 4.60 -12.19 -12.26
N ARG A 289 3.85 -11.10 -12.32
CA ARG A 289 4.33 -9.76 -12.73
C ARG A 289 5.45 -9.23 -11.83
N THR A 290 5.34 -9.46 -10.53
CA THR A 290 6.39 -9.12 -9.56
C THR A 290 7.71 -9.81 -9.90
N PHE A 291 7.67 -11.10 -10.25
CA PHE A 291 8.87 -11.84 -10.66
C PHE A 291 9.37 -11.43 -12.05
N GLU A 292 8.47 -11.08 -12.99
CA GLU A 292 8.87 -10.52 -14.29
C GLU A 292 9.62 -9.20 -14.13
N ALA A 293 9.11 -8.29 -13.29
CA ALA A 293 9.75 -7.02 -12.94
C ALA A 293 11.11 -7.23 -12.26
N ALA A 294 11.16 -8.08 -11.22
CA ALA A 294 12.41 -8.42 -10.53
C ALA A 294 13.46 -9.02 -11.49
N ALA A 295 13.04 -9.87 -12.43
CA ALA A 295 13.92 -10.44 -13.44
C ALA A 295 14.45 -9.38 -14.41
N LEU A 296 13.64 -8.39 -14.79
CA LEU A 296 14.08 -7.25 -15.60
C LEU A 296 15.13 -6.43 -14.87
N LEU A 297 14.85 -6.01 -13.64
CA LEU A 297 15.77 -5.23 -12.82
C LEU A 297 17.09 -5.97 -12.59
N ARG A 298 17.03 -7.29 -12.37
CA ARG A 298 18.23 -8.12 -12.24
C ARG A 298 19.04 -8.20 -13.53
N ARG A 299 18.40 -8.23 -14.71
CA ARG A 299 19.10 -8.14 -16.01
C ARG A 299 19.79 -6.78 -16.19
N SER A 300 19.16 -5.71 -15.70
CA SER A 300 19.74 -4.35 -15.67
C SER A 300 20.82 -4.15 -14.60
N GLY A 301 21.13 -5.18 -13.81
CA GLY A 301 22.26 -5.17 -12.90
C GLY A 301 21.92 -4.94 -11.43
N ALA A 302 20.64 -4.86 -11.06
CA ALA A 302 20.19 -4.70 -9.67
C ALA A 302 20.97 -5.63 -8.72
N ASP A 303 21.54 -5.14 -7.62
CA ASP A 303 22.43 -5.89 -6.73
C ASP A 303 21.72 -6.36 -5.43
N PRO A 304 21.33 -7.64 -5.31
CA PRO A 304 20.69 -8.17 -4.10
C PRO A 304 21.59 -8.17 -2.87
N VAL A 305 22.92 -8.18 -3.06
CA VAL A 305 23.86 -8.12 -1.92
C VAL A 305 23.77 -6.74 -1.28
N LEU A 306 23.70 -5.70 -2.10
CA LEU A 306 23.51 -4.34 -1.61
C LEU A 306 22.14 -4.15 -0.97
N VAL A 307 21.07 -4.65 -1.59
CA VAL A 307 19.72 -4.58 -1.02
C VAL A 307 19.70 -5.21 0.38
N ARG A 308 20.35 -6.37 0.54
CA ARG A 308 20.53 -7.00 1.86
C ARG A 308 21.33 -6.13 2.84
N GLN A 309 22.32 -5.36 2.37
CA GLN A 309 23.09 -4.45 3.22
C GLN A 309 22.25 -3.25 3.68
N LEU A 310 21.46 -2.64 2.79
CA LEU A 310 20.58 -1.51 3.10
C LEU A 310 19.52 -1.88 4.16
N PHE A 311 19.04 -3.13 4.13
CA PHE A 311 18.02 -3.64 5.05
C PHE A 311 18.58 -4.27 6.32
N LYS A 312 19.88 -4.14 6.60
CA LYS A 312 20.40 -4.56 7.90
C LYS A 312 19.80 -3.68 9.00
N ASP A 313 19.31 -4.36 10.03
CA ASP A 313 18.99 -3.73 11.31
C ASP A 313 20.27 -3.32 12.02
N ASP A 314 20.21 -2.21 12.74
CA ASP A 314 21.24 -1.88 13.73
C ASP A 314 21.11 -2.80 14.96
N LEU A 315 22.21 -2.98 15.69
CA LEU A 315 22.25 -3.91 16.82
C LEU A 315 21.32 -3.48 17.98
N VAL A 316 21.05 -2.18 18.14
CA VAL A 316 20.22 -1.67 19.24
C VAL A 316 18.76 -2.01 18.95
N SER A 317 18.25 -1.64 17.77
CA SER A 317 16.88 -1.99 17.34
C SER A 317 16.67 -3.50 17.31
N PHE A 318 17.66 -4.26 16.83
CA PHE A 318 17.63 -5.71 16.88
C PHE A 318 17.46 -6.22 18.32
N ARG A 319 18.28 -5.76 19.27
CA ARG A 319 18.19 -6.20 20.67
C ARG A 319 16.86 -5.86 21.31
N GLU A 320 16.35 -4.65 21.10
CA GLU A 320 15.06 -4.24 21.67
C GLU A 320 13.90 -5.05 21.09
N ARG A 321 13.88 -5.28 19.78
CA ARG A 321 12.87 -6.13 19.15
C ARG A 321 12.84 -7.54 19.74
N TYR A 322 14.01 -8.16 19.90
CA TYR A 322 14.09 -9.50 20.51
C TYR A 322 13.78 -9.50 22.00
N ARG A 323 14.04 -8.40 22.73
CA ARG A 323 13.59 -8.24 24.11
C ARG A 323 12.07 -8.27 24.21
N VAL A 324 11.37 -7.58 23.30
CA VAL A 324 9.90 -7.60 23.21
C VAL A 324 9.39 -8.99 22.83
N ILE A 325 9.95 -9.62 21.79
CA ILE A 325 9.53 -10.97 21.37
C ILE A 325 9.71 -11.99 22.51
N ALA A 326 10.75 -11.84 23.34
CA ALA A 326 10.99 -12.72 24.48
C ALA A 326 9.92 -12.64 25.59
N THR A 327 9.07 -11.60 25.61
CA THR A 327 7.94 -11.50 26.54
C THR A 327 6.66 -12.14 25.99
N ALA A 328 6.70 -12.69 24.78
CA ALA A 328 5.53 -13.28 24.15
C ALA A 328 5.03 -14.50 24.91
N GLU A 329 3.71 -14.56 25.09
CA GLU A 329 2.97 -15.70 25.61
C GLU A 329 1.87 -16.10 24.64
N MET A 330 1.40 -17.35 24.75
CA MET A 330 0.27 -17.85 23.97
C MET A 330 -0.95 -18.05 24.88
N PRO A 331 -1.79 -17.03 25.09
CA PRO A 331 -2.94 -17.12 26.01
C PRO A 331 -4.06 -18.02 25.48
N ILE A 332 -4.15 -18.19 24.16
CA ILE A 332 -5.04 -19.14 23.47
C ILE A 332 -4.29 -19.79 22.29
N PRO A 333 -4.74 -20.95 21.78
CA PRO A 333 -4.13 -21.56 20.59
C PRO A 333 -4.07 -20.59 19.42
N HIS A 334 -2.95 -20.59 18.69
CA HIS A 334 -2.70 -19.78 17.50
C HIS A 334 -2.61 -18.26 17.69
N MET A 335 -2.56 -17.78 18.93
CA MET A 335 -2.38 -16.36 19.23
C MET A 335 -1.17 -16.17 20.13
N ALA A 336 -0.26 -15.25 19.76
CA ALA A 336 0.77 -14.75 20.66
C ALA A 336 0.55 -13.27 21.00
N ILE A 337 0.78 -12.94 22.26
CA ILE A 337 0.77 -11.57 22.77
C ILE A 337 2.09 -11.30 23.48
N ALA A 338 2.78 -10.23 23.10
CA ALA A 338 3.92 -9.69 23.85
C ALA A 338 3.56 -8.33 24.46
N VAL A 339 4.17 -8.03 25.60
CA VAL A 339 4.04 -6.72 26.26
C VAL A 339 5.39 -6.02 26.28
N ASN A 340 5.42 -4.78 25.78
CA ASN A 340 6.58 -3.91 25.77
C ASN A 340 6.35 -2.71 26.68
N SER A 341 6.85 -2.76 27.91
CA SER A 341 6.83 -1.60 28.81
C SER A 341 7.98 -0.65 28.49
N VAL A 342 7.65 0.59 28.16
CA VAL A 342 8.58 1.69 27.87
C VAL A 342 8.13 2.94 28.61
N THR A 343 9.06 3.85 28.91
CA THR A 343 8.74 5.08 29.67
C THR A 343 8.41 6.27 28.78
N GLU A 344 8.69 6.19 27.48
CA GLU A 344 8.48 7.28 26.53
C GLU A 344 7.87 6.76 25.24
N ARG A 345 6.91 7.53 24.70
CA ARG A 345 6.35 7.28 23.38
C ARG A 345 7.24 7.88 22.30
N THR A 346 8.02 7.03 21.66
CA THR A 346 8.85 7.40 20.50
C THR A 346 8.35 6.72 19.23
N SER A 347 8.63 7.30 18.06
CA SER A 347 8.40 6.63 16.77
C SER A 347 9.12 5.28 16.70
N GLU A 348 10.34 5.21 17.23
CA GLU A 348 11.13 3.97 17.33
C GLU A 348 10.41 2.89 18.14
N SER A 349 9.78 3.23 19.25
CA SER A 349 9.03 2.26 20.09
C SER A 349 7.88 1.59 19.31
N ASN A 350 7.17 2.37 18.48
CA ASN A 350 6.09 1.87 17.63
C ASN A 350 6.63 0.99 16.49
N ILE A 351 7.76 1.38 15.88
CA ILE A 351 8.43 0.58 14.84
C ILE A 351 8.87 -0.77 15.43
N ILE A 352 9.50 -0.77 16.59
CA ILE A 352 9.93 -2.00 17.29
C ILE A 352 8.72 -2.89 17.58
N ALA A 353 7.62 -2.33 18.08
CA ALA A 353 6.41 -3.09 18.37
C ALA A 353 5.79 -3.70 17.11
N ALA A 354 5.69 -2.94 16.04
CA ALA A 354 5.22 -3.40 14.74
C ALA A 354 6.08 -4.55 14.19
N GLN A 355 7.41 -4.39 14.20
CA GLN A 355 8.35 -5.42 13.74
C GLN A 355 8.34 -6.67 14.64
N ALA A 356 8.15 -6.51 15.94
CA ALA A 356 7.99 -7.63 16.86
C ALA A 356 6.69 -8.41 16.55
N ALA A 357 5.57 -7.72 16.31
CA ALA A 357 4.33 -8.36 15.88
C ALA A 357 4.49 -9.10 14.54
N ASP A 358 5.21 -8.51 13.58
CA ASP A 358 5.57 -9.16 12.31
C ASP A 358 6.44 -10.41 12.52
N SER A 359 7.30 -10.42 13.56
CA SER A 359 8.11 -11.59 13.88
C SER A 359 7.29 -12.71 14.54
N LEU A 360 6.31 -12.36 15.37
CA LEU A 360 5.45 -13.33 16.07
C LEU A 360 4.65 -14.18 15.08
N ILE A 361 4.07 -13.59 14.03
CA ILE A 361 3.30 -14.35 13.02
C ILE A 361 4.16 -15.29 12.16
N ASN A 362 5.49 -15.16 12.21
CA ASN A 362 6.41 -16.05 11.50
C ASN A 362 6.84 -17.26 12.35
N ILE A 363 6.35 -17.38 13.59
CA ILE A 363 6.59 -18.53 14.46
C ILE A 363 5.55 -19.62 14.13
N THR A 364 6.00 -20.88 14.10
CA THR A 364 5.13 -22.04 13.85
C THR A 364 3.91 -22.02 14.77
N ASP A 365 2.75 -22.36 14.21
CA ASP A 365 1.44 -22.40 14.87
C ASP A 365 0.88 -21.05 15.34
N ILE A 366 1.47 -19.91 14.98
CA ILE A 366 0.93 -18.57 15.33
C ILE A 366 0.24 -17.96 14.11
N SER A 367 -1.07 -17.75 14.22
CA SER A 367 -1.88 -17.07 13.20
C SER A 367 -2.16 -15.61 13.52
N VAL A 368 -2.12 -15.22 14.80
CA VAL A 368 -2.30 -13.83 15.26
C VAL A 368 -1.16 -13.45 16.20
N GLY A 369 -0.43 -12.39 15.85
CA GLY A 369 0.62 -11.81 16.69
C GLY A 369 0.22 -10.41 17.14
N VAL A 370 0.25 -10.16 18.45
CA VAL A 370 -0.09 -8.86 19.04
C VAL A 370 1.07 -8.38 19.92
N VAL A 371 1.40 -7.11 19.81
CA VAL A 371 2.32 -6.43 20.73
C VAL A 371 1.58 -5.26 21.37
N ILE A 372 1.53 -5.27 22.70
CA ILE A 372 0.98 -4.18 23.51
C ILE A 372 2.15 -3.38 24.05
N THR A 373 2.28 -2.12 23.62
CA THR A 373 3.27 -1.19 24.15
C THR A 373 2.63 -0.33 25.22
N ASP A 374 3.12 -0.45 26.46
CA ASP A 374 2.68 0.31 27.62
C ASP A 374 3.66 1.47 27.85
N TYR A 375 3.15 2.70 27.81
CA TYR A 375 3.93 3.92 28.03
C TYR A 375 3.85 4.45 29.47
N GLY A 376 3.12 3.76 30.35
CA GLY A 376 2.77 4.26 31.68
C GLY A 376 1.54 5.18 31.67
N ASP A 377 1.02 5.49 32.86
CA ASP A 377 -0.13 6.39 33.07
C ASP A 377 -1.40 6.07 32.24
N GLY A 378 -1.56 4.80 31.86
CA GLY A 378 -2.69 4.30 31.09
C GLY A 378 -2.64 4.60 29.59
N GLU A 379 -1.47 4.98 29.08
CA GLU A 379 -1.20 5.21 27.66
C GLU A 379 -0.69 3.92 27.00
N VAL A 380 -1.44 3.41 26.02
CA VAL A 380 -1.13 2.12 25.38
C VAL A 380 -1.20 2.23 23.86
N SER A 381 -0.31 1.56 23.15
CA SER A 381 -0.37 1.33 21.70
C SER A 381 -0.36 -0.16 21.42
N VAL A 382 -1.26 -0.63 20.55
CA VAL A 382 -1.38 -2.04 20.17
C VAL A 382 -1.05 -2.18 18.69
N SER A 383 -0.16 -3.12 18.38
CA SER A 383 0.16 -3.53 17.01
C SER A 383 -0.23 -4.99 16.81
N ALA A 384 -1.14 -5.25 15.87
CA ALA A 384 -1.64 -6.57 15.54
C ALA A 384 -1.23 -6.99 14.12
N ARG A 385 -0.94 -8.29 13.97
CA ARG A 385 -0.61 -8.96 12.72
C ARG A 385 -1.35 -10.28 12.61
N SER A 386 -1.68 -10.67 11.39
CA SER A 386 -2.28 -11.96 11.08
C SER A 386 -1.67 -12.57 9.82
N ASP A 387 -1.61 -13.90 9.78
CA ASP A 387 -1.25 -14.69 8.59
C ASP A 387 -2.32 -14.65 7.48
N GLY A 388 -3.45 -14.00 7.74
CA GLY A 388 -4.60 -13.84 6.84
C GLY A 388 -5.80 -14.70 7.22
N SER A 389 -5.62 -15.70 8.08
CA SER A 389 -6.71 -16.58 8.55
C SER A 389 -7.71 -15.85 9.45
N ILE A 390 -7.23 -14.88 10.23
CA ILE A 390 -8.04 -14.07 11.17
C ILE A 390 -7.97 -12.60 10.78
N ASN A 391 -9.10 -11.90 10.81
CA ASN A 391 -9.16 -10.48 10.47
C ASN A 391 -8.83 -9.61 11.69
N VAL A 392 -7.60 -9.08 11.77
CA VAL A 392 -7.16 -8.23 12.89
C VAL A 392 -7.70 -6.81 12.81
N GLN A 393 -8.18 -6.35 11.65
CA GLN A 393 -8.83 -5.04 11.51
C GLN A 393 -10.08 -4.96 12.39
N ILE A 394 -10.95 -5.97 12.33
CA ILE A 394 -12.20 -6.01 13.11
C ILE A 394 -11.90 -5.96 14.62
N ILE A 395 -10.89 -6.70 15.07
CA ILE A 395 -10.47 -6.72 16.47
C ILE A 395 -10.01 -5.33 16.93
N MET A 396 -9.25 -4.61 16.10
CA MET A 396 -8.76 -3.27 16.45
C MET A 396 -9.85 -2.20 16.33
N GLU A 397 -10.80 -2.32 15.40
CA GLU A 397 -11.95 -1.40 15.24
C GLU A 397 -12.85 -1.41 16.49
N GLU A 398 -13.08 -2.57 17.11
CA GLU A 398 -13.81 -2.70 18.38
C GLU A 398 -13.13 -1.98 19.55
N LEU A 399 -11.83 -1.68 19.43
CA LEU A 399 -11.06 -0.89 20.39
C LEU A 399 -10.97 0.59 20.00
N GLY A 400 -11.60 1.01 18.89
CA GLY A 400 -11.52 2.36 18.35
C GLY A 400 -10.28 2.62 17.47
N GLY A 401 -9.60 1.56 17.03
CA GLY A 401 -8.49 1.61 16.08
C GLY A 401 -8.92 1.28 14.65
N GLY A 402 -8.01 0.67 13.90
CA GLY A 402 -8.28 0.23 12.53
C GLY A 402 -7.05 -0.33 11.82
N GLY A 403 -7.19 -0.55 10.51
CA GLY A 403 -6.12 -1.06 9.66
C GLY A 403 -6.64 -1.90 8.50
N HIS A 404 -5.93 -2.99 8.22
CA HIS A 404 -6.23 -3.98 7.20
C HIS A 404 -6.36 -5.37 7.82
N GLN A 405 -6.94 -6.31 7.06
CA GLN A 405 -7.20 -7.67 7.50
C GLN A 405 -6.02 -8.37 8.19
N THR A 406 -4.78 -8.12 7.72
CA THR A 406 -3.55 -8.76 8.21
C THR A 406 -2.69 -7.84 9.09
N VAL A 407 -3.00 -6.55 9.16
CA VAL A 407 -2.16 -5.53 9.82
C VAL A 407 -3.06 -4.44 10.37
N ALA A 408 -3.14 -4.30 11.69
CA ALA A 408 -3.99 -3.29 12.33
C ALA A 408 -3.37 -2.79 13.63
N GLY A 409 -3.89 -1.67 14.15
CA GLY A 409 -3.45 -1.15 15.44
C GLY A 409 -4.43 -0.16 16.06
N VAL A 410 -4.20 0.15 17.33
CA VAL A 410 -5.00 1.10 18.11
C VAL A 410 -4.13 1.83 19.13
N GLN A 411 -4.46 3.08 19.41
CA GLN A 411 -3.89 3.84 20.52
C GLN A 411 -5.00 4.11 21.54
N LEU A 412 -4.71 3.80 22.80
CA LEU A 412 -5.66 3.86 23.90
C LEU A 412 -5.11 4.76 25.01
N HIS A 413 -6.02 5.46 25.68
CA HIS A 413 -5.73 6.44 26.71
C HIS A 413 -6.53 6.11 27.98
N ASN A 414 -5.93 6.30 29.15
CA ASN A 414 -6.51 6.01 30.47
C ASN A 414 -7.02 4.56 30.61
N VAL A 415 -6.27 3.59 30.11
CA VAL A 415 -6.63 2.16 30.16
C VAL A 415 -5.68 1.35 31.03
N ASP A 416 -6.16 0.23 31.53
CA ASP A 416 -5.34 -0.78 32.20
C ASP A 416 -4.83 -1.81 31.17
N VAL A 417 -3.52 -2.08 31.18
CA VAL A 417 -2.86 -2.95 30.18
C VAL A 417 -3.41 -4.38 30.22
N ASP A 418 -3.65 -4.92 31.42
CA ASP A 418 -4.17 -6.27 31.59
C ASP A 418 -5.64 -6.35 31.10
N ALA A 419 -6.45 -5.33 31.37
CA ALA A 419 -7.81 -5.24 30.85
C ALA A 419 -7.84 -5.21 29.31
N VAL A 420 -6.99 -4.39 28.68
CA VAL A 420 -6.86 -4.33 27.22
C VAL A 420 -6.41 -5.68 26.65
N LYS A 421 -5.43 -6.31 27.28
CA LYS A 421 -4.96 -7.65 26.90
C LYS A 421 -6.09 -8.68 26.94
N GLN A 422 -6.88 -8.71 28.01
CA GLN A 422 -8.02 -9.63 28.11
C GLN A 422 -9.09 -9.36 27.05
N GLN A 423 -9.38 -8.09 26.77
CA GLN A 423 -10.34 -7.72 25.73
C GLN A 423 -9.88 -8.19 24.35
N ILE A 424 -8.59 -8.01 24.01
CA ILE A 424 -8.01 -8.47 22.74
C ILE A 424 -8.08 -10.01 22.64
N ILE A 425 -7.80 -10.75 23.72
CA ILE A 425 -7.90 -12.22 23.75
C ILE A 425 -9.32 -12.67 23.43
N GLU A 426 -10.33 -12.05 24.05
CA GLU A 426 -11.74 -12.42 23.86
C GLU A 426 -12.22 -12.12 22.43
N LEU A 427 -11.92 -10.93 21.91
CA LEU A 427 -12.25 -10.56 20.54
C LEU A 427 -11.58 -11.49 19.50
N THR A 428 -10.32 -11.87 19.75
CA THR A 428 -9.60 -12.81 18.88
C THR A 428 -10.25 -14.19 18.91
N ARG A 429 -10.65 -14.68 20.09
CA ARG A 429 -11.36 -15.96 20.23
C ARG A 429 -12.68 -15.97 19.46
N GLN A 430 -13.45 -14.89 19.53
CA GLN A 430 -14.71 -14.75 18.78
C GLN A 430 -14.47 -14.81 17.27
N GLN A 431 -13.49 -14.06 16.76
CA GLN A 431 -13.12 -14.08 15.34
C GLN A 431 -12.62 -15.46 14.88
N MET A 432 -11.88 -16.19 15.74
CA MET A 432 -11.44 -17.56 15.44
C MET A 432 -12.60 -18.56 15.34
N GLU A 433 -13.63 -18.43 16.18
CA GLU A 433 -14.82 -19.30 16.09
C GLU A 433 -15.66 -18.96 14.86
N GLU A 434 -15.87 -17.68 14.55
CA GLU A 434 -16.56 -17.26 13.32
C GLU A 434 -15.86 -17.76 12.05
N ALA A 435 -14.52 -17.73 12.03
CA ALA A 435 -13.74 -18.25 10.91
C ALA A 435 -13.89 -19.77 10.74
N LYS A 436 -13.95 -20.53 11.85
CA LYS A 436 -14.20 -21.98 11.81
C LYS A 436 -15.60 -22.33 11.35
N GLU A 437 -16.62 -21.57 11.76
CA GLU A 437 -18.00 -21.79 11.32
C GLU A 437 -18.12 -21.59 9.80
N LYS A 438 -17.55 -20.49 9.27
CA LYS A 438 -17.51 -20.25 7.83
C LYS A 438 -16.79 -21.36 7.06
N ALA A 439 -15.65 -21.85 7.56
CA ALA A 439 -14.93 -22.94 6.92
C ALA A 439 -15.72 -24.27 6.93
N LYS A 440 -16.50 -24.54 7.98
CA LYS A 440 -17.37 -25.72 8.05
C LYS A 440 -18.53 -25.63 7.07
N ASP A 441 -19.15 -24.46 6.95
CA ASP A 441 -20.24 -24.24 6.00
C ASP A 441 -19.75 -24.40 4.56
N GLU A 442 -18.55 -23.92 4.23
CA GLU A 442 -17.91 -24.14 2.93
C GLU A 442 -17.60 -25.63 2.67
N SER A 443 -17.17 -26.38 3.68
CA SER A 443 -16.90 -27.82 3.54
C SER A 443 -18.18 -28.64 3.32
N ASN A 444 -19.28 -28.29 4.00
CA ASN A 444 -20.58 -28.96 3.85
C ASN A 444 -21.27 -28.66 2.52
N LEU A 445 -20.85 -27.60 1.81
CA LEU A 445 -21.34 -27.25 0.47
C LEU A 445 -20.56 -27.96 -0.66
N THR A 446 -19.47 -28.67 -0.33
CA THR A 446 -18.63 -29.39 -1.29
C THR A 446 -18.76 -30.91 -1.24
N GLU A 447 -19.51 -31.46 -0.28
CA GLU A 447 -20.04 -32.84 -0.27
C GLU A 447 -21.46 -32.89 -0.85
#